data_AF-A0A3A6HW89-F1
#
_entry.id   AF-A0A3A6HW89-F1
#
_cell.length_a   1.000
_cell.length_b   1.000
_cell.length_c   1.000
_cell.angle_alpha   90.00
_cell.angle_beta   90.00
_cell.angle_gamma   90.00
#
_symmetry.space_group_name_H-M   'P 1'
#
loop_
_entity.id
_entity.type
_entity.pdbx_description
1 polymer ?
#
loop_
_entity_poly.entity_id
_entity_poly.type
_entity_poly.pdbx_seq_one_letter_code
_entity_poly.pdbx_strand_id
1 'polypeptide(L)'
;MDNLMLICFGIFLLALIALDIVMIISLLKPGDERKQLIVWKASAFTLLVAVFGLVIDIIETIVKVEAMAINPFIKLSVIAMIYCISLLAFKKKHGD
;
A
#
# COMPACT_ATOMS: atom_id res chain seq x y z
N MET A 1 -10.15 -5.30 -34.04
CA MET A 1 -10.51 -5.51 -32.61
C MET A 1 -9.33 -5.16 -31.71
N ASP A 2 -8.11 -5.45 -32.13
CA ASP A 2 -6.88 -5.15 -31.38
C ASP A 2 -6.69 -3.67 -31.05
N ASN A 3 -6.95 -2.76 -32.01
CA ASN A 3 -6.82 -1.31 -31.75
C ASN A 3 -7.81 -0.80 -30.70
N LEU A 4 -9.05 -1.33 -30.66
CA LEU A 4 -10.03 -0.95 -29.65
C LEU A 4 -9.60 -1.44 -28.27
N MET A 5 -9.11 -2.69 -28.19
CA MET A 5 -8.60 -3.27 -26.95
C MET A 5 -7.38 -2.51 -26.42
N LEU A 6 -6.45 -2.11 -27.30
CA LEU A 6 -5.29 -1.28 -26.94
C LEU A 6 -5.70 0.11 -26.43
N ILE A 7 -6.69 0.75 -27.06
CA ILE A 7 -7.21 2.05 -26.61
C ILE A 7 -7.87 1.91 -25.24
N CYS A 8 -8.73 0.90 -25.04
CA CYS A 8 -9.36 0.64 -23.74
C CYS A 8 -8.32 0.33 -22.65
N PHE A 9 -7.28 -0.45 -22.97
CA PHE A 9 -6.18 -0.75 -22.05
C PHE A 9 -5.37 0.51 -21.71
N GLY A 10 -5.10 1.37 -22.69
CA GLY A 10 -4.45 2.66 -22.46
C GLY A 10 -5.24 3.58 -21.53
N ILE A 11 -6.57 3.66 -21.72
CA ILE A 11 -7.46 4.44 -20.84
C ILE A 11 -7.45 3.86 -19.42
N PHE A 12 -7.48 2.53 -19.29
CA PHE A 12 -7.40 1.86 -17.99
C PHE A 12 -6.10 2.19 -17.24
N LEU A 13 -4.96 2.15 -17.93
CA LEU A 13 -3.67 2.53 -17.34
C LEU A 13 -3.65 3.99 -16.88
N LEU A 14 -4.18 4.92 -17.70
CA LEU A 14 -4.29 6.32 -17.32
C LEU A 14 -5.19 6.53 -16.09
N ALA A 15 -6.28 5.76 -15.99
CA ALA A 15 -7.15 5.80 -14.82
C ALA A 15 -6.44 5.31 -13.54
N LEU A 16 -5.63 4.26 -13.63
CA LEU A 16 -4.81 3.78 -12.50
C LEU A 16 -3.81 4.85 -12.04
N ILE A 17 -3.08 5.46 -12.98
CA ILE A 17 -2.11 6.52 -12.66
C ILE A 17 -2.81 7.70 -11.98
N ALA A 18 -3.99 8.10 -12.48
CA ALA A 18 -4.76 9.18 -11.86
C ALA A 18 -5.19 8.81 -10.42
N LEU A 19 -5.57 7.56 -10.18
CA LEU A 19 -5.97 7.06 -8.87
C LEU A 19 -4.79 7.06 -7.88
N ASP A 20 -3.59 6.68 -8.32
CA ASP A 20 -2.37 6.74 -7.52
C ASP A 20 -2.03 8.18 -7.12
N ILE A 21 -2.15 9.12 -8.06
CA ILE A 21 -1.94 10.55 -7.79
C ILE A 21 -2.94 11.07 -6.75
N VAL A 22 -4.22 10.71 -6.88
CA VAL A 22 -5.27 11.11 -5.93
C VAL A 22 -4.96 10.55 -4.53
N MET A 23 -4.52 9.29 -4.43
CA MET A 23 -4.12 8.69 -3.17
C MET A 23 -2.97 9.49 -2.53
N ILE A 24 -1.89 9.79 -3.27
CA ILE A 24 -0.74 10.54 -2.76
C ILE A 24 -1.15 11.93 -2.27
N ILE A 25 -1.95 12.66 -3.06
CA ILE A 25 -2.43 14.00 -2.67
C ILE A 25 -3.27 13.93 -1.38
N SER A 26 -4.11 12.90 -1.22
CA SER A 26 -4.95 12.72 -0.04
C SER A 26 -4.14 12.50 1.24
N LEU A 27 -2.96 11.86 1.15
CA LEU A 27 -2.06 11.63 2.27
C LEU A 27 -1.25 12.88 2.63
N LEU A 28 -0.86 13.67 1.63
CA LEU A 28 0.01 14.84 1.82
C LEU A 28 -0.76 16.09 2.25
N LYS A 29 -2.02 16.23 1.84
CA LYS A 29 -2.80 17.45 2.10
C LYS A 29 -3.42 17.39 3.51
N PRO A 30 -2.99 18.23 4.47
CA PRO A 30 -3.66 18.32 5.76
C PRO A 30 -5.07 18.88 5.57
N GLY A 31 -6.08 18.02 5.76
CA GLY A 31 -7.49 18.40 5.76
C GLY A 31 -8.02 18.70 7.16
N ASP A 32 -9.32 19.00 7.25
CA ASP A 32 -10.06 19.03 8.53
C ASP A 32 -9.79 17.74 9.32
N GLU A 33 -9.73 17.82 10.66
CA GLU A 33 -9.42 16.66 11.53
C GLU A 33 -10.26 15.42 11.18
N ARG A 34 -11.55 15.60 10.88
CA ARG A 34 -12.45 14.51 10.46
C ARG A 34 -12.04 13.86 9.14
N LYS A 35 -11.61 14.65 8.16
CA LYS A 35 -11.17 14.13 6.86
C LYS A 35 -9.84 13.39 6.99
N GLN A 36 -8.92 13.89 7.82
CA GLN A 36 -7.67 13.20 8.11
C GLN A 36 -7.90 11.86 8.82
N LEU A 37 -8.83 11.80 9.77
CA LEU A 37 -9.19 10.53 10.43
C LEU A 37 -9.69 9.47 9.43
N ILE A 38 -10.52 9.88 8.45
CA ILE A 38 -10.99 8.96 7.39
C ILE A 38 -9.81 8.46 6.55
N VAL A 39 -8.93 9.36 6.12
CA VAL A 39 -7.73 9.00 5.34
C VAL A 39 -6.84 8.05 6.12
N TRP A 40 -6.56 8.32 7.41
CA TRP A 40 -5.74 7.43 8.24
C TRP A 40 -6.38 6.06 8.46
N LYS A 41 -7.71 5.99 8.61
CA LYS A 41 -8.42 4.71 8.71
C LYS A 41 -8.34 3.92 7.40
N ALA A 42 -8.46 4.60 6.25
CA ALA A 42 -8.25 3.99 4.95
C ALA A 42 -6.81 3.50 4.79
N SER A 43 -5.81 4.31 5.17
CA SER A 43 -4.39 3.93 5.14
C SER A 43 -4.06 2.74 6.04
N ALA A 44 -4.66 2.64 7.21
CA ALA A 44 -4.47 1.50 8.11
C ALA A 44 -5.07 0.22 7.49
N PHE A 45 -6.24 0.32 6.85
CA PHE A 45 -6.84 -0.81 6.14
C PHE A 45 -6.02 -1.22 4.92
N THR A 46 -5.52 -0.28 4.11
CA THR A 46 -4.66 -0.60 2.97
C THR A 46 -3.34 -1.22 3.41
N LEU A 47 -2.75 -0.78 4.52
CA LEU A 47 -1.58 -1.42 5.12
C LEU A 47 -1.87 -2.88 5.51
N LEU A 48 -3.02 -3.14 6.14
CA LEU A 48 -3.44 -4.49 6.51
C LEU A 48 -3.59 -5.39 5.28
N VAL A 49 -4.26 -4.91 4.24
CA VAL A 49 -4.44 -5.66 2.99
C VAL A 49 -3.10 -5.90 2.29
N ALA A 50 -2.20 -4.91 2.25
CA ALA A 50 -0.87 -5.05 1.67
C ALA A 50 -0.01 -6.08 2.43
N VAL A 51 -0.04 -6.06 3.77
CA VAL A 51 0.63 -7.07 4.61
C VAL A 51 0.06 -8.46 4.35
N PHE A 52 -1.27 -8.59 4.23
CA PHE A 52 -1.90 -9.87 3.93
C PHE A 52 -1.50 -10.40 2.55
N GLY A 53 -1.43 -9.53 1.54
CA GLY A 53 -0.91 -9.88 0.21
C GLY A 53 0.53 -10.40 0.27
N LEU A 54 1.43 -9.71 1.00
CA LEU A 54 2.80 -10.18 1.19
C LEU A 54 2.88 -11.54 1.89
N VAL A 55 1.98 -11.83 2.84
CA VAL A 55 1.91 -13.16 3.47
C VAL A 55 1.52 -14.24 2.45
N ILE A 56 0.56 -13.95 1.56
CA ILE A 56 0.20 -14.86 0.46
C ILE A 56 1.39 -15.07 -0.47
N ASP A 57 2.11 -14.01 -0.85
CA ASP A 57 3.30 -14.11 -1.71
C ASP A 57 4.39 -15.01 -1.11
N ILE A 58 4.58 -14.95 0.22
CA ILE A 58 5.50 -15.86 0.94
C ILE A 58 5.05 -17.32 0.78
N ILE A 59 3.76 -17.59 1.00
CA ILE A 59 3.20 -18.94 0.88
C ILE A 59 3.36 -19.44 -0.55
N GLU A 60 3.01 -18.62 -1.54
CA GLU A 60 3.10 -18.96 -2.95
C GLU A 60 4.54 -19.27 -3.35
N THR A 61 5.51 -18.49 -2.85
CA THR A 61 6.91 -18.76 -3.16
C THR A 61 7.39 -20.08 -2.55
N ILE A 62 7.03 -20.36 -1.30
CA ILE A 62 7.43 -21.61 -0.64
C ILE A 62 6.88 -22.82 -1.43
N VAL A 63 5.66 -22.72 -1.93
CA VAL A 63 5.02 -23.77 -2.72
C VAL A 63 5.65 -23.91 -4.11
N LYS A 64 5.98 -22.81 -4.78
CA LYS A 64 6.51 -22.82 -6.15
C LYS A 64 8.02 -23.07 -6.24
N VAL A 65 8.75 -22.95 -5.13
CA VAL A 65 10.23 -23.09 -5.06
C VAL A 65 10.93 -22.23 -6.13
N GLU A 66 10.37 -21.05 -6.39
CA GLU A 66 10.92 -20.12 -7.38
C GLU A 66 12.01 -19.24 -6.77
N ALA A 67 13.06 -18.96 -7.56
CA ALA A 67 14.09 -18.02 -7.18
C ALA A 67 13.53 -16.60 -7.20
N MET A 68 13.35 -16.01 -6.02
CA MET A 68 12.82 -14.65 -5.91
C MET A 68 13.88 -13.59 -6.16
N ALA A 69 13.64 -12.72 -7.14
CA ALA A 69 14.40 -11.50 -7.33
C ALA A 69 14.22 -10.50 -6.17
N ILE A 70 13.04 -10.51 -5.54
CA ILE A 70 12.70 -9.68 -4.37
C ILE A 70 12.03 -10.58 -3.34
N ASN A 71 12.59 -10.68 -2.14
CA ASN A 71 12.06 -11.53 -1.08
C ASN A 71 10.90 -10.83 -0.32
N PRO A 72 9.64 -11.32 -0.39
CA PRO A 72 8.48 -10.79 0.30
C PRO A 72 8.61 -10.84 1.83
N PHE A 73 9.35 -11.80 2.38
CA PHE A 73 9.61 -11.88 3.82
C PHE A 73 10.46 -10.70 4.30
N ILE A 74 11.49 -10.33 3.53
CA ILE A 74 12.30 -9.15 3.84
C ILE A 74 11.43 -7.88 3.76
N LYS A 75 10.62 -7.75 2.70
CA LYS A 75 9.68 -6.62 2.56
C LYS A 75 8.72 -6.52 3.75
N LEU A 76 8.11 -7.64 4.14
CA LEU A 76 7.20 -7.72 5.28
C LEU A 76 7.88 -7.29 6.59
N SER A 77 9.10 -7.78 6.83
CA SER A 77 9.89 -7.44 8.02
C SER A 77 10.23 -5.94 8.08
N VAL A 78 10.66 -5.36 6.96
CA VAL A 78 10.94 -3.91 6.88
C VAL A 78 9.69 -3.08 7.15
N ILE A 79 8.54 -3.44 6.56
CA ILE A 79 7.26 -2.76 6.80
C ILE A 79 6.87 -2.84 8.28
N ALA A 80 6.96 -4.03 8.88
CA ALA A 80 6.63 -4.23 10.30
C ALA A 80 7.53 -3.41 11.22
N MET A 81 8.84 -3.36 10.93
CA MET A 81 9.80 -2.59 11.70
C MET A 81 9.51 -1.09 11.63
N ILE A 82 9.30 -0.55 10.42
CA ILE A 82 8.94 0.85 10.22
C ILE A 82 7.64 1.19 10.95
N TYR A 83 6.61 0.34 10.81
CA TYR A 83 5.33 0.53 11.49
C TYR A 83 5.50 0.59 13.02
N CYS A 84 6.22 -0.36 13.61
CA CYS A 84 6.47 -0.38 15.05
C CYS A 84 7.24 0.86 15.53
N ILE A 85 8.29 1.26 14.83
CA ILE A 85 9.07 2.46 15.17
C ILE A 85 8.20 3.71 15.06
N SER A 86 7.44 3.86 13.97
CA SER A 86 6.51 4.98 13.78
C SER A 86 5.44 5.02 14.86
N LEU A 87 4.86 3.87 15.22
CA LEU A 87 3.85 3.78 16.27
C LEU A 87 4.41 4.25 17.63
N LEU A 88 5.61 3.81 18.01
CA LEU A 88 6.27 4.25 19.24
C LEU A 88 6.58 5.75 19.22
N ALA A 89 7.07 6.27 18.09
CA ALA A 89 7.39 7.68 17.93
C ALA A 89 6.13 8.56 18.04
N PHE A 90 5.03 8.17 17.39
CA PHE A 90 3.77 8.90 17.46
C PHE A 90 3.11 8.80 18.83
N LYS A 91 3.17 7.64 19.48
CA LYS A 91 2.69 7.47 20.85
C LYS A 91 3.45 8.37 21.83
N LYS A 92 4.77 8.51 21.69
CA LYS A 92 5.57 9.42 22.53
C LYS A 92 5.23 10.90 22.30
N LYS A 93 4.83 11.27 21.08
CA LYS A 93 4.59 12.68 20.69
C LYS A 93 3.14 13.15 20.89
N HIS A 94 2.17 12.26 20.77
CA HIS A 94 0.73 12.58 20.80
C HIS A 94 -0.09 11.67 21.70
N GLY A 95 0.54 10.70 22.39
CA GLY A 95 -0.13 9.96 23.44
C GLY A 95 -0.06 10.77 24.73
N ASP A 96 -1.20 10.90 25.42
CA ASP A 96 -1.23 11.19 26.85
C ASP A 96 -0.29 10.26 27.64
#